data_AF-A0A7S1AC69-F1
#
_entry.id   AF-A0A7S1AC69-F1
#
_cell.length_a   1.000
_cell.length_b   1.000
_cell.length_c   1.000
_cell.angle_alpha   90.00
_cell.angle_beta   90.00
_cell.angle_gamma   90.00
#
_symmetry.space_group_name_H-M   'P 1'
#
loop_
_entity.id
_entity.type
_entity.pdbx_description
1 polymer ?
#
loop_
_entity_poly.entity_id
_entity_poly.type
_entity_poly.pdbx_seq_one_letter_code
_entity_poly.pdbx_strand_id
1 'polypeptide(L)'
;DTAEEEVAKTAPGALGEFDVVMVTDVSASMASWHRASAGIPEDIAAKVRDRARVVLFTALVAFEERLKCDKDAFAIGDEIVWFAARTTCKPGFVVEGANIDCWTLVSSPRYAAAEIARVPMQDPNTGAFIPQDMTYLREGPSAVLLDAFERSLRAHGFRESIPKVVYVGGQRWGSAFPAPAGVGGRDAKGRGDATVEVLDVAYDSAVGLPLAPEGAESLARSAENFLADDVRGIYYAGDYVSPGLPGVESAALSGMEAARHVATVWCA
;
A
#
# COMPACT_ATOMS: atom_id res chain seq x y z
N ASP A 1 -19.09 -3.11 10.42
CA ASP A 1 -20.44 -3.19 11.01
C ASP A 1 -21.19 -1.87 10.91
N THR A 2 -21.57 -1.49 9.69
CA THR A 2 -22.56 -0.43 9.47
C THR A 2 -23.88 -1.05 9.04
N ALA A 3 -25.00 -0.34 9.22
CA ALA A 3 -26.31 -0.77 8.73
C ALA A 3 -26.31 -1.05 7.20
N GLU A 4 -25.38 -0.44 6.46
CA GLU A 4 -25.20 -0.64 5.02
C GLU A 4 -24.61 -2.02 4.68
N GLU A 5 -23.70 -2.57 5.48
CA GLU A 5 -23.16 -3.93 5.29
C GLU A 5 -24.25 -4.99 5.49
N GLU A 6 -25.14 -4.81 6.47
CA GLU A 6 -26.26 -5.73 6.70
C GLU A 6 -27.33 -5.63 5.59
N VAL A 7 -27.55 -4.44 5.02
CA VAL A 7 -28.42 -4.25 3.85
C VAL A 7 -27.81 -4.88 2.59
N ALA A 8 -26.49 -4.76 2.37
CA ALA A 8 -25.81 -5.39 1.25
C ALA A 8 -25.82 -6.92 1.34
N LYS A 9 -25.65 -7.50 2.54
CA LYS A 9 -25.77 -8.95 2.78
C LYS A 9 -27.18 -9.48 2.53
N THR A 10 -28.21 -8.66 2.73
CA THR A 10 -29.61 -9.09 2.63
C THR A 10 -30.24 -8.85 1.25
N ALA A 11 -29.52 -8.22 0.33
CA ALA A 11 -29.98 -7.97 -1.03
C ALA A 11 -28.90 -8.31 -2.08
N PRO A 12 -28.55 -9.60 -2.28
CA PRO A 12 -27.59 -10.02 -3.30
C PRO A 12 -27.97 -9.56 -4.73
N GLY A 13 -29.26 -9.30 -5.00
CA GLY A 13 -29.73 -8.72 -6.26
C GLY A 13 -29.65 -7.19 -6.36
N ALA A 14 -29.19 -6.47 -5.33
CA ALA A 14 -29.17 -5.01 -5.31
C ALA A 14 -28.16 -4.40 -6.29
N LEU A 15 -27.09 -5.13 -6.62
CA LEU A 15 -26.07 -4.68 -7.56
C LEU A 15 -26.41 -5.04 -9.02
N GLY A 16 -27.32 -5.99 -9.24
CA GLY A 16 -27.66 -6.52 -10.56
C GLY A 16 -26.87 -7.77 -10.96
N GLU A 17 -27.16 -8.27 -12.15
CA GLU A 17 -26.44 -9.37 -12.79
C GLU A 17 -25.47 -8.79 -13.83
N PHE A 18 -24.25 -9.33 -13.86
CA PHE A 18 -23.19 -8.87 -14.76
C PHE A 18 -22.62 -10.07 -15.51
N ASP A 19 -22.41 -9.92 -16.82
CA ASP A 19 -21.73 -10.93 -17.64
C ASP A 19 -20.24 -11.07 -17.26
N VAL A 20 -19.67 -9.96 -16.78
CA VAL A 20 -18.24 -9.86 -16.45
C VAL A 20 -18.04 -9.05 -15.18
N VAL A 21 -17.11 -9.50 -14.32
CA VAL A 21 -16.64 -8.80 -13.13
C VAL A 21 -15.15 -8.54 -13.24
N MET A 22 -14.75 -7.27 -13.14
CA MET A 22 -13.35 -6.86 -13.04
C MET A 22 -13.02 -6.44 -11.61
N VAL A 23 -12.11 -7.19 -10.99
CA VAL A 23 -11.64 -6.95 -9.63
C VAL A 23 -10.36 -6.13 -9.68
N THR A 24 -10.30 -5.03 -8.92
CA THR A 24 -9.14 -4.13 -8.90
C THR A 24 -8.51 -3.93 -7.53
N ASP A 25 -9.16 -4.39 -6.45
CA ASP A 25 -8.66 -4.24 -5.08
C ASP A 25 -8.10 -5.57 -4.56
N VAL A 26 -6.80 -5.59 -4.25
CA VAL A 26 -6.10 -6.72 -3.60
C VAL A 26 -6.90 -7.31 -2.42
N SER A 27 -7.59 -6.45 -1.67
CA SER A 27 -8.34 -6.82 -0.49
C SER A 27 -9.53 -7.76 -0.80
N ALA A 28 -9.98 -7.79 -2.05
CA ALA A 28 -11.02 -8.68 -2.53
C ALA A 28 -10.60 -10.16 -2.54
N SER A 29 -9.29 -10.44 -2.60
CA SER A 29 -8.76 -11.80 -2.52
C SER A 29 -8.54 -12.31 -1.09
N MET A 30 -8.80 -11.48 -0.07
CA MET A 30 -8.66 -11.87 1.33
C MET A 30 -9.79 -12.80 1.76
N ALA A 31 -9.54 -13.56 2.82
CA ALA A 31 -10.56 -14.39 3.46
C ALA A 31 -11.72 -13.53 4.03
N SER A 32 -12.82 -14.20 4.35
CA SER A 32 -14.11 -13.59 4.74
C SER A 32 -14.05 -12.67 5.97
N TRP A 33 -12.97 -12.70 6.74
CA TRP A 33 -12.76 -11.77 7.85
C TRP A 33 -12.52 -10.33 7.38
N HIS A 34 -12.00 -10.13 6.17
CA HIS A 34 -11.73 -8.80 5.65
C HIS A 34 -12.98 -8.20 5.02
N ARG A 35 -13.35 -6.98 5.43
CA ARG A 35 -14.58 -6.28 4.95
C ARG A 35 -14.69 -6.11 3.44
N ALA A 36 -13.55 -6.10 2.75
CA ALA A 36 -13.49 -5.94 1.30
C ALA A 36 -13.40 -7.27 0.53
N SER A 37 -13.48 -8.43 1.21
CA SER A 37 -13.51 -9.74 0.57
C SER A 37 -14.73 -9.85 -0.37
N ALA A 38 -14.52 -10.36 -1.58
CA ALA A 38 -15.56 -10.39 -2.63
C ALA A 38 -16.00 -11.81 -3.03
N GLY A 39 -15.62 -12.84 -2.26
CA GLY A 39 -16.02 -14.23 -2.56
C GLY A 39 -15.43 -14.78 -3.87
N ILE A 40 -14.26 -14.28 -4.27
CA ILE A 40 -13.56 -14.70 -5.50
C ILE A 40 -13.20 -16.19 -5.41
N PRO A 41 -13.31 -16.97 -6.51
CA PRO A 41 -12.85 -18.35 -6.54
C PRO A 41 -11.40 -18.51 -6.05
N GLU A 42 -11.17 -19.52 -5.22
CA GLU A 42 -9.92 -19.68 -4.47
C GLU A 42 -8.68 -19.87 -5.37
N ASP A 43 -8.85 -20.49 -6.54
CA ASP A 43 -7.82 -20.65 -7.57
C ASP A 43 -7.37 -19.31 -8.19
N ILE A 44 -8.23 -18.29 -8.19
CA ILE A 44 -7.91 -16.92 -8.60
C ILE A 44 -7.40 -16.13 -7.39
N ALA A 45 -8.11 -16.21 -6.26
CA ALA A 45 -7.78 -15.46 -5.04
C ALA A 45 -6.38 -15.78 -4.52
N ALA A 46 -5.95 -17.04 -4.54
CA ALA A 46 -4.63 -17.46 -4.11
C ALA A 46 -3.50 -16.84 -4.94
N LYS A 47 -3.69 -16.64 -6.26
CA LYS A 47 -2.67 -16.03 -7.14
C LYS A 47 -2.35 -14.59 -6.73
N VAL A 48 -3.32 -13.88 -6.17
CA VAL A 48 -3.17 -12.50 -5.68
C VAL A 48 -2.72 -12.49 -4.22
N ARG A 49 -3.41 -13.26 -3.37
CA ARG A 49 -3.22 -13.27 -1.92
C ARG A 49 -1.84 -13.76 -1.49
N ASP A 50 -1.27 -14.72 -2.22
CA ASP A 50 0.03 -15.34 -1.93
C ASP A 50 1.23 -14.44 -2.26
N ARG A 51 1.02 -13.33 -2.98
CA ARG A 51 2.08 -12.36 -3.27
C ARG A 51 2.53 -11.71 -1.96
N ALA A 52 3.84 -11.70 -1.74
CA ALA A 52 4.44 -10.96 -0.65
C ALA A 52 4.12 -9.46 -0.83
N ARG A 53 3.88 -8.79 0.28
CA ARG A 53 3.36 -7.41 0.31
C ARG A 53 4.37 -6.49 0.94
N VAL A 54 4.41 -5.26 0.46
CA VAL A 54 5.03 -4.18 1.21
C VAL A 54 3.95 -3.50 2.04
N VAL A 55 4.16 -3.50 3.34
CA VAL A 55 3.37 -2.75 4.30
C VAL A 55 4.05 -1.41 4.56
N LEU A 56 3.25 -0.35 4.68
CA LEU A 56 3.74 0.96 5.08
C LEU A 56 2.83 1.63 6.11
N PHE A 57 3.40 2.47 6.94
CA PHE A 57 2.71 3.53 7.66
C PHE A 57 3.07 4.87 7.04
N THR A 58 2.09 5.74 6.92
CA THR A 58 2.31 7.12 6.48
C THR A 58 1.85 8.08 7.56
N ALA A 59 2.62 9.13 7.82
CA ALA A 59 2.23 10.22 8.71
C ALA A 59 2.16 11.53 7.93
N LEU A 60 1.07 12.27 8.07
CA LEU A 60 0.96 13.67 7.69
C LEU A 60 1.29 14.51 8.93
N VAL A 61 2.34 15.32 8.81
CA VAL A 61 2.82 16.22 9.86
C VAL A 61 2.66 17.65 9.36
N ALA A 62 2.13 18.53 10.19
CA ALA A 62 2.06 19.95 9.89
C ALA A 62 2.84 20.76 10.93
N PHE A 63 3.78 21.56 10.47
CA PHE A 63 4.53 22.52 11.27
C PHE A 63 3.86 23.90 11.20
N GLU A 64 3.91 24.68 12.27
CA GLU A 64 3.36 26.06 12.32
C GLU A 64 4.07 27.04 11.38
N GLU A 65 5.31 26.72 11.01
CA GLU A 65 6.16 27.48 10.11
C GLU A 65 6.92 26.54 9.17
N ARG A 66 7.40 27.08 8.06
CA ARG A 66 8.25 26.35 7.11
C ARG A 66 9.53 25.83 7.73
N LEU A 67 9.79 24.53 7.57
CA LEU A 67 11.11 23.98 7.84
C LEU A 67 12.13 24.65 6.92
N LYS A 68 13.16 25.25 7.50
CA LYS A 68 14.23 25.96 6.76
C LYS A 68 15.26 24.98 6.19
N CYS A 69 14.77 23.99 5.45
CA CYS A 69 15.58 23.06 4.70
C CYS A 69 15.43 23.31 3.20
N ASP A 70 16.53 23.16 2.48
CA ASP A 70 16.62 23.43 1.03
C ASP A 70 16.02 22.31 0.16
N LYS A 71 15.56 21.23 0.79
CA LYS A 71 15.02 20.07 0.11
C LYS A 71 13.53 19.93 0.39
N ASP A 72 12.78 19.57 -0.63
CA ASP A 72 11.36 19.23 -0.53
C ASP A 72 11.13 17.72 -0.35
N ALA A 73 12.17 16.89 -0.43
CA ALA A 73 12.08 15.46 -0.21
C ALA A 73 13.40 14.86 0.26
N PHE A 74 13.30 13.76 1.01
CA PHE A 74 14.42 12.99 1.53
C PHE A 74 14.17 11.50 1.33
N ALA A 75 15.11 10.81 0.71
CA ALA A 75 15.25 9.35 0.84
C ALA A 75 16.17 9.10 2.04
N ILE A 76 15.58 8.68 3.16
CA ILE A 76 16.29 8.60 4.44
C ILE A 76 16.94 7.22 4.60
N GLY A 77 16.24 6.16 4.19
CA GLY A 77 16.77 4.79 4.27
C GLY A 77 17.09 4.33 5.71
N ASP A 78 16.42 4.90 6.70
CA ASP A 78 16.50 4.51 8.12
C ASP A 78 15.63 3.26 8.37
N GLU A 79 15.89 2.57 9.48
CA GLU A 79 15.07 1.46 9.96
C GLU A 79 13.62 1.86 10.24
N ILE A 80 13.32 3.13 10.51
CA ILE A 80 11.97 3.62 10.83
C ILE A 80 11.37 4.42 9.69
N VAL A 81 12.04 5.48 9.21
CA VAL A 81 11.55 6.34 8.11
C VAL A 81 12.31 6.04 6.84
N TRP A 82 11.57 5.70 5.78
CA TRP A 82 12.15 5.44 4.47
C TRP A 82 12.20 6.69 3.61
N PHE A 83 11.11 7.45 3.59
CA PHE A 83 10.94 8.59 2.70
C PHE A 83 10.15 9.71 3.40
N ALA A 84 10.51 10.95 3.10
CA ALA A 84 9.77 12.12 3.53
C ALA A 84 9.63 13.09 2.36
N ALA A 85 8.46 13.68 2.17
CA ALA A 85 8.22 14.71 1.16
C ALA A 85 7.37 15.85 1.72
N ARG A 86 7.77 17.08 1.41
CA ARG A 86 7.00 18.29 1.67
C ARG A 86 5.74 18.27 0.83
N THR A 87 4.59 18.10 1.45
CA THR A 87 3.29 18.06 0.77
C THR A 87 2.91 19.41 0.20
N THR A 88 3.26 20.50 0.88
CA THR A 88 3.00 21.88 0.45
C THR A 88 3.81 22.33 -0.76
N CYS A 89 4.85 21.58 -1.17
CA CYS A 89 5.58 21.89 -2.42
C CYS A 89 4.85 21.40 -3.67
N LYS A 90 3.82 20.56 -3.52
CA LYS A 90 3.09 19.97 -4.65
C LYS A 90 2.15 21.01 -5.27
N PRO A 91 2.00 21.05 -6.61
CA PRO A 91 1.04 21.92 -7.27
C PRO A 91 -0.37 21.74 -6.70
N GLY A 92 -1.06 22.85 -6.42
CA GLY A 92 -2.42 22.84 -5.86
C GLY A 92 -2.51 22.74 -4.33
N PHE A 93 -1.40 22.61 -3.61
CA PHE A 93 -1.38 22.55 -2.13
C PHE A 93 -0.94 23.85 -1.44
N VAL A 94 -0.67 24.91 -2.21
CA VAL A 94 -0.35 26.23 -1.66
C VAL A 94 -1.65 26.87 -1.18
N VAL A 95 -1.78 27.04 0.13
CA VAL A 95 -2.90 27.78 0.73
C VAL A 95 -2.43 29.22 0.94
N GLU A 96 -3.00 30.16 0.18
CA GLU A 96 -2.69 31.59 0.34
C GLU A 96 -2.95 32.03 1.79
N GLY A 97 -1.94 32.67 2.40
CA GLY A 97 -2.01 33.18 3.76
C GLY A 97 -1.76 32.17 4.88
N ALA A 98 -1.60 30.87 4.59
CA ALA A 98 -1.22 29.88 5.59
C ALA A 98 0.30 29.70 5.64
N ASN A 99 0.92 29.88 6.81
CA ASN A 99 2.33 29.60 7.03
C ASN A 99 2.60 28.14 7.44
N ILE A 100 1.65 27.24 7.17
CA ILE A 100 1.73 25.83 7.59
C ILE A 100 2.60 25.05 6.61
N ASP A 101 3.55 24.28 7.12
CA ASP A 101 4.39 23.40 6.30
C ASP A 101 4.04 21.94 6.56
N CYS A 102 3.38 21.33 5.58
CA CYS A 102 2.94 19.95 5.67
C CYS A 102 3.96 19.01 5.04
N TRP A 103 4.22 17.89 5.71
CA TRP A 103 5.12 16.83 5.28
C TRP A 103 4.40 15.48 5.34
N THR A 104 4.59 14.65 4.32
CA THR A 104 4.23 13.23 4.34
C THR A 104 5.49 12.42 4.63
N LEU A 105 5.46 11.69 5.74
CA LEU A 105 6.48 10.74 6.14
C LEU A 105 6.01 9.33 5.80
N VAL A 106 6.90 8.48 5.32
CA VAL A 106 6.63 7.09 4.94
C VAL A 106 7.59 6.21 5.71
N SER A 107 7.06 5.22 6.41
CA SER A 107 7.87 4.27 7.16
C SER A 107 8.73 3.39 6.26
N SER A 108 9.75 2.76 6.84
CA SER A 108 10.38 1.59 6.23
C SER A 108 9.43 0.40 6.22
N PRO A 109 9.59 -0.53 5.26
CA PRO A 109 8.90 -1.82 5.30
C PRO A 109 9.24 -2.62 6.56
N ARG A 110 10.49 -2.56 7.03
CA ARG A 110 10.94 -3.23 8.27
C ARG A 110 10.12 -2.80 9.48
N TYR A 111 10.06 -1.50 9.74
CA TYR A 111 9.32 -0.95 10.87
C TYR A 111 7.84 -1.32 10.75
N ALA A 112 7.27 -1.14 9.55
CA ALA A 112 5.85 -1.40 9.33
C ALA A 112 5.47 -2.86 9.54
N ALA A 113 6.29 -3.81 9.08
CA ALA A 113 6.06 -5.24 9.28
C ALA A 113 6.13 -5.62 10.77
N ALA A 114 7.13 -5.10 11.50
CA ALA A 114 7.25 -5.31 12.94
C ALA A 114 6.05 -4.73 13.70
N GLU A 115 5.58 -3.55 13.29
CA GLU A 115 4.46 -2.87 13.92
C GLU A 115 3.11 -3.56 13.64
N ILE A 116 2.92 -4.11 12.43
CA ILE A 116 1.76 -4.96 12.11
C ILE A 116 1.76 -6.25 12.94
N ALA A 117 2.93 -6.86 13.16
CA ALA A 117 3.05 -8.04 14.02
C ALA A 117 2.71 -7.72 15.49
N ARG A 118 3.08 -6.53 15.96
CA ARG A 118 2.82 -6.06 17.33
C ARG A 118 1.34 -5.70 17.54
N VAL A 119 0.72 -5.04 16.56
CA VAL A 119 -0.68 -4.59 16.62
C VAL A 119 -1.41 -5.10 15.38
N PRO A 120 -1.84 -6.37 15.36
CA PRO A 120 -2.55 -6.94 14.22
C PRO A 120 -3.94 -6.30 14.04
N MET A 121 -4.44 -6.30 12.80
CA MET A 121 -5.81 -5.88 12.47
C MET A 121 -6.80 -7.05 12.42
N GLN A 122 -6.38 -8.17 13.00
CA GLN A 122 -7.18 -9.36 13.11
C GLN A 122 -6.98 -9.91 14.51
N ASP A 123 -8.08 -10.18 15.19
CA ASP A 123 -8.05 -10.81 16.51
C ASP A 123 -7.50 -12.24 16.35
N PRO A 124 -6.41 -12.60 17.05
CA PRO A 124 -5.75 -13.89 16.86
C PRO A 124 -6.56 -15.09 17.38
N ASN A 125 -7.58 -14.86 18.23
CA ASN A 125 -8.38 -15.92 18.82
C ASN A 125 -9.66 -16.18 18.02
N THR A 126 -10.28 -15.12 17.50
CA THR A 126 -11.58 -15.15 16.81
C THR A 126 -11.45 -14.99 15.30
N GLY A 127 -10.31 -14.50 14.81
CA GLY A 127 -10.09 -14.15 13.41
C GLY A 127 -10.85 -12.90 12.96
N ALA A 128 -11.53 -12.19 13.86
CA ALA A 128 -12.34 -11.01 13.53
C ALA A 128 -11.48 -9.80 13.15
N PHE A 129 -11.96 -8.97 12.22
CA PHE A 129 -11.30 -7.72 11.85
C PHE A 129 -11.31 -6.72 13.02
N ILE A 130 -10.16 -6.11 13.28
CA ILE A 130 -10.00 -5.04 14.26
C ILE A 130 -9.89 -3.71 13.50
N PRO A 131 -10.86 -2.79 13.62
CA PRO A 131 -10.78 -1.47 13.04
C PRO A 131 -9.55 -0.70 13.53
N GLN A 132 -8.99 0.14 12.66
CA GLN A 132 -7.88 1.00 13.02
C GLN A 132 -8.34 2.08 14.00
N ASP A 133 -7.69 2.14 15.15
CA ASP A 133 -7.87 3.24 16.11
C ASP A 133 -7.01 4.45 15.70
N MET A 134 -7.65 5.60 15.53
CA MET A 134 -6.99 6.86 15.19
C MET A 134 -6.04 7.32 16.29
N THR A 135 -6.32 7.01 17.55
CA THR A 135 -5.44 7.30 18.71
C THR A 135 -4.15 6.51 18.56
N TYR A 136 -4.25 5.21 18.32
CA TYR A 136 -3.11 4.36 18.01
C TYR A 136 -2.28 4.90 16.84
N LEU A 137 -2.91 5.25 15.71
CA LEU A 137 -2.18 5.77 14.54
C LEU A 137 -1.45 7.07 14.86
N ARG A 138 -2.06 7.97 15.64
CA ARG A 138 -1.50 9.28 16.01
C ARG A 138 -0.37 9.16 17.02
N GLU A 139 -0.61 8.46 18.12
CA GLU A 139 0.28 8.38 19.29
C GLU A 139 1.35 7.29 19.15
N GLY A 140 1.11 6.29 18.28
CA GLY A 140 2.06 5.23 17.97
C GLY A 140 2.83 5.54 16.69
N PRO A 141 2.49 4.92 15.54
CA PRO A 141 3.33 4.98 14.35
C PRO A 141 3.62 6.40 13.85
N SER A 142 2.67 7.32 13.90
CA SER A 142 2.90 8.68 13.39
C SER A 142 3.87 9.47 14.26
N ALA A 143 3.78 9.35 15.58
CA ALA A 143 4.73 9.97 16.51
C ALA A 143 6.14 9.38 16.34
N VAL A 144 6.25 8.06 16.19
CA VAL A 144 7.53 7.38 15.95
C VAL A 144 8.17 7.82 14.63
N LEU A 145 7.37 7.98 13.56
CA LEU A 145 7.86 8.49 12.28
C LEU A 145 8.33 9.95 12.38
N LEU A 146 7.60 10.79 13.10
CA LEU A 146 7.99 12.18 13.35
C LEU A 146 9.34 12.24 14.09
N ASP A 147 9.47 11.52 15.21
CA ASP A 147 10.72 11.48 15.99
C ASP A 147 11.91 10.98 15.15
N ALA A 148 11.71 9.96 14.32
CA ALA A 148 12.74 9.46 13.42
C ALA A 148 13.10 10.48 12.32
N PHE A 149 12.11 11.19 11.77
CA PHE A 149 12.35 12.27 10.81
C PHE A 149 13.13 13.43 11.43
N GLU A 150 12.77 13.89 12.63
CA GLU A 150 13.49 14.95 13.34
C GLU A 150 14.94 14.54 13.63
N ARG A 151 15.16 13.32 14.13
CA ARG A 151 16.52 12.77 14.33
C ARG A 151 17.31 12.73 13.02
N SER A 152 16.68 12.33 11.92
CA SER A 152 17.32 12.31 10.60
C SER A 152 17.72 13.70 10.12
N LEU A 153 16.86 14.71 10.28
CA LEU A 153 17.19 16.11 9.99
C LEU A 153 18.43 16.55 10.78
N ARG A 154 18.46 16.27 12.09
CA ARG A 154 19.60 16.59 12.96
C ARG A 154 20.89 15.89 12.51
N ALA A 155 20.82 14.60 12.21
CA ALA A 155 21.97 13.80 11.77
C ALA A 155 22.55 14.32 10.44
N HIS A 156 21.71 14.86 9.56
CA HIS A 156 22.12 15.46 8.28
C HIS A 156 22.46 16.96 8.40
N GLY A 157 22.73 17.45 9.61
CA GLY A 157 23.26 18.79 9.84
C GLY A 157 22.22 19.90 9.88
N PHE A 158 20.93 19.60 10.00
CA PHE A 158 19.91 20.62 10.28
C PHE A 158 20.10 21.15 11.71
N ARG A 159 20.62 22.37 11.83
CA ARG A 159 20.94 23.00 13.13
C ARG A 159 19.88 23.97 13.64
N GLU A 160 18.93 24.38 12.80
CA GLU A 160 17.87 25.32 13.19
C GLU A 160 16.83 24.68 14.12
N SER A 161 16.10 25.47 14.90
CA SER A 161 14.96 24.94 15.66
C SER A 161 13.94 24.33 14.71
N ILE A 162 13.49 23.10 15.01
CA ILE A 162 12.35 22.50 14.30
C ILE A 162 11.11 23.24 14.81
N PRO A 163 10.27 23.84 13.94
CA PRO A 163 9.06 24.55 14.37
C PRO A 163 8.09 23.62 15.09
N LYS A 164 7.16 24.19 15.84
CA LYS A 164 6.16 23.39 16.55
C LYS A 164 5.28 22.60 15.59
N VAL A 165 5.03 21.34 15.93
CA VAL A 165 4.04 20.51 15.25
C VAL A 165 2.64 20.90 15.73
N VAL A 166 1.78 21.28 14.79
CA VAL A 166 0.37 21.64 15.05
C VAL A 166 -0.60 20.53 14.66
N TYR A 167 -0.15 19.58 13.85
CA TYR A 167 -0.93 18.40 13.50
C TYR A 167 -0.02 17.20 13.23
N VAL A 168 -0.45 16.03 13.71
CA VAL A 168 0.07 14.74 13.31
C VAL A 168 -1.09 13.76 13.18
N GLY A 169 -1.12 13.04 12.07
CA GLY A 169 -2.09 12.00 11.78
C GLY A 169 -1.50 11.02 10.79
N GLY A 170 -2.01 9.79 10.75
CA GLY A 170 -1.44 8.78 9.89
C GLY A 170 -2.43 7.77 9.39
N GLN A 171 -1.92 6.91 8.52
CA GLN A 171 -2.65 5.84 7.87
C GLN A 171 -1.75 4.60 7.84
N ARG A 172 -2.35 3.43 8.08
CA ARG A 172 -1.71 2.13 7.87
C ARG A 172 -2.14 1.55 6.53
N TRP A 173 -1.16 1.08 5.77
CA TRP A 173 -1.32 0.43 4.47
C TRP A 173 -0.85 -1.03 4.60
N GLY A 174 -1.78 -1.94 4.89
CA GLY A 174 -1.48 -3.37 5.04
C GLY A 174 -1.08 -4.08 3.72
N SER A 175 -1.35 -3.45 2.59
CA SER A 175 -1.03 -3.94 1.26
C SER A 175 -0.70 -2.73 0.39
N ALA A 176 0.35 -1.97 0.76
CA ALA A 176 0.66 -0.71 0.08
C ALA A 176 0.98 -0.94 -1.40
N PHE A 177 1.72 -2.01 -1.70
CA PHE A 177 2.00 -2.51 -3.04
C PHE A 177 2.62 -3.92 -2.94
N PRO A 178 2.64 -4.73 -4.03
CA PRO A 178 3.28 -6.05 -4.01
C PRO A 178 4.82 -5.92 -3.95
N ALA A 179 5.47 -6.83 -3.25
CA ALA A 179 6.93 -6.90 -3.25
C ALA A 179 7.45 -7.15 -4.68
N PRO A 180 8.45 -6.40 -5.18
CA PRO A 180 8.92 -6.51 -6.56
C PRO A 180 9.46 -7.92 -6.87
N ALA A 181 8.77 -8.67 -7.71
CA ALA A 181 9.18 -10.02 -8.09
C ALA A 181 10.51 -9.99 -8.89
N GLY A 182 11.41 -10.93 -8.61
CA GLY A 182 12.69 -11.05 -9.31
C GLY A 182 13.75 -9.98 -8.94
N VAL A 183 13.43 -9.01 -8.07
CA VAL A 183 14.36 -7.95 -7.67
C VAL A 183 15.02 -8.28 -6.34
N GLY A 184 16.34 -8.13 -6.25
CA GLY A 184 17.07 -8.26 -4.98
C GLY A 184 16.96 -9.66 -4.35
N GLY A 185 16.98 -10.71 -5.16
CA GLY A 185 16.92 -12.11 -4.70
C GLY A 185 15.50 -12.65 -4.46
N ARG A 186 14.45 -11.88 -4.80
CA ARG A 186 13.05 -12.30 -4.63
C ARG A 186 12.59 -13.29 -5.69
N ASP A 187 11.73 -14.23 -5.28
CA ASP A 187 11.07 -15.17 -6.18
C ASP A 187 9.92 -14.52 -6.98
N ALA A 188 9.18 -15.34 -7.74
CA ALA A 188 8.04 -14.89 -8.55
C ALA A 188 6.85 -14.36 -7.72
N LYS A 189 6.77 -14.74 -6.43
CA LYS A 189 5.76 -14.23 -5.48
C LYS A 189 6.27 -13.01 -4.70
N GLY A 190 7.49 -12.52 -4.99
CA GLY A 190 8.11 -11.41 -4.27
C GLY A 190 8.71 -11.80 -2.92
N ARG A 191 8.83 -13.10 -2.61
CA ARG A 191 9.41 -13.60 -1.35
C ARG A 191 10.93 -13.67 -1.45
N GLY A 192 11.64 -13.38 -0.37
CA GLY A 192 13.10 -13.47 -0.28
C GLY A 192 13.57 -13.52 1.18
N ASP A 193 14.87 -13.30 1.41
CA ASP A 193 15.49 -13.42 2.75
C ASP A 193 14.90 -12.48 3.80
N ALA A 194 14.34 -11.35 3.38
CA ALA A 194 13.71 -10.36 4.25
C ALA A 194 12.19 -10.59 4.44
N THR A 195 11.64 -11.69 3.90
CA THR A 195 10.22 -11.99 4.06
C THR A 195 9.92 -12.45 5.49
N VAL A 196 8.88 -11.86 6.08
CA VAL A 196 8.32 -12.24 7.37
C VAL A 196 6.85 -12.61 7.20
N GLU A 197 6.39 -13.64 7.90
CA GLU A 197 5.00 -14.06 7.90
C GLU A 197 4.30 -13.48 9.14
N VAL A 198 3.20 -12.76 8.92
CA VAL A 198 2.34 -12.27 10.01
C VAL A 198 0.91 -12.64 9.69
N LEU A 199 0.32 -13.52 10.51
CA LEU A 199 -1.04 -14.05 10.32
C LEU A 199 -1.25 -14.62 8.91
N ASP A 200 -0.33 -15.51 8.50
CA ASP A 200 -0.31 -16.16 7.18
C ASP A 200 -0.24 -15.21 5.97
N VAL A 201 0.21 -13.97 6.22
CA VAL A 201 0.51 -12.99 5.18
C VAL A 201 2.01 -12.73 5.12
N ALA A 202 2.59 -12.98 3.95
CA ALA A 202 3.98 -12.66 3.67
C ALA A 202 4.16 -11.16 3.47
N TYR A 203 5.00 -10.55 4.31
CA TYR A 203 5.45 -9.18 4.19
C TYR A 203 6.93 -9.12 3.85
N ASP A 204 7.31 -8.20 2.97
CA ASP A 204 8.69 -7.86 2.75
C ASP A 204 9.13 -6.81 3.77
N SER A 205 10.14 -7.15 4.57
CA SER A 205 10.66 -6.32 5.66
C SER A 205 12.07 -5.76 5.37
N ALA A 206 12.49 -5.70 4.11
CA ALA A 206 13.78 -5.13 3.73
C ALA A 206 13.87 -3.63 4.12
N VAL A 207 15.03 -3.19 4.61
CA VAL A 207 15.30 -1.76 4.92
C VAL A 207 15.43 -0.95 3.64
N GLY A 208 16.13 -1.52 2.66
CA GLY A 208 16.25 -0.98 1.32
C GLY A 208 15.48 -1.85 0.35
N LEU A 209 14.36 -1.35 -0.14
CA LEU A 209 13.59 -1.99 -1.18
C LEU A 209 13.84 -1.25 -2.51
N PRO A 210 14.64 -1.81 -3.43
CA PRO A 210 14.78 -1.24 -4.77
C PRO A 210 13.43 -1.33 -5.49
N LEU A 211 12.79 -0.17 -5.69
CA LEU A 211 11.51 -0.06 -6.42
C LEU A 211 11.68 -0.16 -7.94
N ALA A 212 12.90 0.03 -8.44
CA ALA A 212 13.27 -0.16 -9.83
C ALA A 212 14.56 -1.01 -9.88
N PRO A 213 14.55 -2.19 -10.51
CA PRO A 213 15.77 -2.95 -10.73
C PRO A 213 16.72 -2.15 -11.63
N GLU A 214 18.00 -2.13 -11.28
CA GLU A 214 19.05 -1.65 -12.17
C GLU A 214 19.09 -2.59 -13.40
N GLY A 215 18.87 -2.04 -14.59
CA GLY A 215 18.86 -2.81 -15.83
C GLY A 215 17.51 -3.45 -16.17
N ALA A 216 16.41 -2.70 -16.06
CA ALA A 216 15.01 -3.07 -16.39
C ALA A 216 14.74 -3.46 -17.87
N GLU A 217 15.72 -4.04 -18.55
CA GLU A 217 15.48 -4.87 -19.72
C GLU A 217 15.17 -6.28 -19.22
N SER A 218 13.96 -6.79 -19.46
CA SER A 218 13.56 -8.19 -19.26
C SER A 218 12.97 -8.60 -17.89
N LEU A 219 11.96 -7.89 -17.39
CA LEU A 219 10.80 -8.62 -16.83
C LEU A 219 9.87 -8.93 -18.01
N ALA A 220 9.61 -10.22 -18.22
CA ALA A 220 9.16 -10.77 -19.48
C ALA A 220 7.86 -10.12 -20.00
N ARG A 221 7.93 -9.50 -21.19
CA ARG A 221 6.78 -9.09 -22.02
C ARG A 221 5.83 -10.23 -22.41
N SER A 222 6.07 -11.46 -21.94
CA SER A 222 5.30 -12.65 -22.29
C SER A 222 4.24 -13.03 -21.25
N ALA A 223 4.22 -12.40 -20.07
CA ALA A 223 3.17 -12.62 -19.09
C ALA A 223 2.10 -11.52 -19.22
N GLU A 224 0.83 -11.92 -19.24
CA GLU A 224 -0.30 -10.98 -19.22
C GLU A 224 -0.23 -10.07 -17.98
N ASN A 225 -0.58 -8.79 -18.12
CA ASN A 225 -0.58 -7.87 -16.98
C ASN A 225 -1.78 -8.05 -16.04
N PHE A 226 -2.64 -9.04 -16.26
CA PHE A 226 -3.90 -9.27 -15.54
C PHE A 226 -4.15 -10.77 -15.39
N LEU A 227 -5.15 -11.14 -14.57
CA LEU A 227 -5.64 -12.52 -14.49
C LEU A 227 -6.99 -12.61 -15.21
N ALA A 228 -7.18 -13.67 -16.00
CA ALA A 228 -8.42 -13.94 -16.71
C ALA A 228 -8.98 -15.32 -16.36
N ASP A 229 -10.28 -15.37 -16.14
CA ASP A 229 -11.10 -16.58 -16.17
C ASP A 229 -12.29 -16.31 -17.10
N ASP A 230 -12.07 -16.48 -18.40
CA ASP A 230 -13.07 -16.23 -19.45
C ASP A 230 -14.30 -17.13 -19.31
N VAL A 231 -14.17 -18.30 -18.68
CA VAL A 231 -15.30 -19.22 -18.47
C VAL A 231 -16.24 -18.67 -17.41
N ARG A 232 -15.69 -18.05 -16.35
CA ARG A 232 -16.49 -17.48 -15.25
C ARG A 232 -16.77 -15.98 -15.42
N GLY A 233 -16.17 -15.33 -16.43
CA GLY A 233 -16.26 -13.88 -16.62
C GLY A 233 -15.57 -13.09 -15.51
N ILE A 234 -14.51 -13.64 -14.89
CA ILE A 234 -13.81 -13.00 -13.76
C ILE A 234 -12.44 -12.54 -14.21
N TYR A 235 -12.16 -11.25 -14.02
CA TYR A 235 -10.87 -10.65 -14.34
C TYR A 235 -10.30 -9.96 -13.12
N TYR A 236 -8.98 -10.02 -12.95
CA TYR A 236 -8.26 -9.30 -11.90
C TYR A 236 -7.25 -8.37 -12.55
N ALA A 237 -7.30 -7.08 -12.25
CA ALA A 237 -6.40 -6.08 -12.79
C ALA A 237 -5.83 -5.20 -11.68
N GLY A 238 -4.55 -4.85 -11.77
CA GLY A 238 -3.85 -4.04 -10.78
C GLY A 238 -2.37 -4.36 -10.73
N ASP A 239 -1.63 -3.56 -9.98
CA ASP A 239 -0.21 -3.79 -9.76
C ASP A 239 0.05 -5.14 -9.08
N TYR A 240 -0.87 -5.64 -8.24
CA TYR A 240 -0.83 -6.94 -7.58
C TYR A 240 -0.91 -8.17 -8.50
N VAL A 241 -1.24 -8.01 -9.78
CA VAL A 241 -1.20 -9.09 -10.77
C VAL A 241 -0.29 -8.79 -11.95
N SER A 242 0.15 -7.53 -12.09
CA SER A 242 1.11 -7.17 -13.12
C SER A 242 2.51 -7.72 -12.80
N PRO A 243 3.24 -8.21 -13.83
CA PRO A 243 4.67 -8.51 -13.75
C PRO A 243 5.56 -7.26 -13.73
N GLY A 244 4.99 -6.07 -13.96
CA GLY A 244 5.71 -4.80 -13.94
C GLY A 244 6.10 -4.34 -12.54
N LEU A 245 6.72 -3.15 -12.47
CA LEU A 245 7.10 -2.55 -11.20
C LEU A 245 5.87 -2.11 -10.41
N PRO A 246 5.81 -2.37 -9.09
CA PRO A 246 4.65 -1.98 -8.29
C PRO A 246 4.36 -0.48 -8.41
N GLY A 247 3.08 -0.12 -8.44
CA GLY A 247 2.63 1.27 -8.46
C GLY A 247 1.70 1.63 -9.62
N VAL A 248 1.53 2.94 -9.82
CA VAL A 248 0.48 3.53 -10.66
C VAL A 248 0.56 3.08 -12.12
N GLU A 249 1.76 3.03 -12.70
CA GLU A 249 1.94 2.66 -14.11
C GLU A 249 1.48 1.23 -14.38
N SER A 250 1.97 0.26 -13.60
CA SER A 250 1.59 -1.15 -13.75
C SER A 250 0.11 -1.38 -13.48
N ALA A 251 -0.48 -0.69 -12.51
CA ALA A 251 -1.92 -0.75 -12.27
C ALA A 251 -2.73 -0.24 -13.48
N ALA A 252 -2.33 0.88 -14.07
CA ALA A 252 -2.99 1.47 -15.23
C ALA A 252 -2.86 0.58 -16.49
N LEU A 253 -1.66 0.05 -16.75
CA LEU A 253 -1.43 -0.87 -17.87
C LEU A 253 -2.24 -2.15 -17.71
N SER A 254 -2.25 -2.74 -16.50
CA SER A 254 -3.04 -3.92 -16.17
C SER A 254 -4.54 -3.71 -16.45
N GLY A 255 -5.12 -2.61 -15.97
CA GLY A 255 -6.53 -2.29 -16.20
C GLY A 255 -6.86 -2.10 -17.69
N MET A 256 -5.98 -1.40 -18.41
CA MET A 256 -6.15 -1.18 -19.85
C MET A 256 -6.11 -2.49 -20.66
N GLU A 257 -5.18 -3.40 -20.33
CA GLU A 257 -5.07 -4.69 -21.02
C GLU A 257 -6.23 -5.61 -20.69
N ALA A 258 -6.65 -5.70 -19.42
CA ALA A 258 -7.82 -6.47 -19.01
C ALA A 258 -9.09 -5.98 -19.74
N ALA A 259 -9.30 -4.67 -19.84
CA ALA A 259 -10.44 -4.10 -20.54
C ALA A 259 -10.44 -4.43 -22.04
N ARG A 260 -9.27 -4.40 -22.69
CA ARG A 260 -9.15 -4.80 -24.12
C ARG A 260 -9.45 -6.29 -24.32
N HIS A 261 -8.98 -7.13 -23.40
CA HIS A 261 -9.25 -8.56 -23.45
C HIS A 261 -10.74 -8.85 -23.31
N VAL A 262 -11.39 -8.26 -22.29
CA VAL A 262 -12.85 -8.37 -22.09
C VAL A 262 -13.61 -7.94 -23.34
N ALA A 263 -13.28 -6.79 -23.94
CA ALA A 263 -13.94 -6.32 -25.16
C ALA A 263 -13.75 -7.29 -26.34
N THR A 264 -12.62 -8.00 -26.40
CA THR A 264 -12.35 -8.98 -27.47
C THR A 264 -13.11 -10.28 -27.27
N VAL A 265 -13.26 -10.75 -26.03
CA VAL A 265 -13.90 -12.03 -25.71
C VAL A 265 -15.42 -11.90 -25.63
N TRP A 266 -15.94 -10.80 -25.09
CA TRP A 266 -17.36 -10.66 -24.73
C TRP A 266 -18.14 -9.70 -25.61
N CYS A 267 -17.48 -8.86 -26.42
CA CYS A 267 -18.16 -7.88 -27.27
C CYS A 267 -17.98 -8.11 -28.78
N ALA A 268 -17.23 -9.15 -29.16
CA ALA A 268 -17.03 -9.57 -30.55
C ALA A 268 -18.10 -10.59 -30.98
#